data_AF-A0A1Z4MS41-F1
#
_entry.id   AF-A0A1Z4MS41-F1
#
_cell.length_a   1.000
_cell.length_b   1.000
_cell.length_c   1.000
_cell.angle_alpha   90.00
_cell.angle_beta   90.00
_cell.angle_gamma   90.00
#
_symmetry.space_group_name_H-M   'P 1'
#
loop_
_entity.id
_entity.type
_entity.pdbx_description
1 polymer ?
#
loop_
_entity_poly.entity_id
_entity_poly.type
_entity_poly.pdbx_seq_one_letter_code
_entity_poly.pdbx_strand_id
1 'polypeptide(L)'
;MVVKIIKKFSMDEVQKIFLKYVKYTNLNRKLSMSSANTQSYSYDAVTSPSWQIELLYDGECPLCMREVNFLQKRDAGRGLVNFVDIANDNYNPEAHGGVDYETAMGRIHAVLPDGTLVKNIEVFRRIYEILGMGWVYSLTKLPVIGAIADFLYGIWANWRLAVTGRPNLKTIITQRQQKIACNTEGRCR
;
A
#
# COMPACT_ATOMS: atom_id res chain seq x y z
N MET A 1 25.22 8.05 -10.57
CA MET A 1 24.80 6.90 -11.40
C MET A 1 23.75 6.02 -10.69
N VAL A 2 23.96 5.68 -9.42
CA VAL A 2 23.01 4.91 -8.58
C VAL A 2 21.61 5.55 -8.46
N VAL A 3 21.50 6.88 -8.30
CA VAL A 3 20.21 7.59 -8.20
C VAL A 3 19.37 7.52 -9.50
N LYS A 4 20.01 7.52 -10.68
CA LYS A 4 19.32 7.34 -11.97
C LYS A 4 18.86 5.91 -12.18
N ILE A 5 19.58 4.93 -11.64
CA ILE A 5 19.22 3.52 -11.69
C ILE A 5 18.05 3.26 -10.73
N ILE A 6 18.05 3.80 -9.52
CA ILE A 6 16.94 3.64 -8.55
C ILE A 6 15.66 4.36 -9.02
N LYS A 7 15.77 5.56 -9.63
CA LYS A 7 14.63 6.21 -10.30
C LYS A 7 14.03 5.38 -11.45
N LYS A 8 14.80 4.44 -12.02
CA LYS A 8 14.40 3.52 -13.08
C LYS A 8 14.02 2.11 -12.56
N PHE A 9 14.44 1.76 -11.35
CA PHE A 9 14.22 0.45 -10.70
C PHE A 9 12.95 0.40 -9.84
N SER A 10 12.27 1.53 -9.63
CA SER A 10 10.98 1.57 -8.94
C SER A 10 9.86 1.22 -9.92
N MET A 11 9.62 -0.07 -10.14
CA MET A 11 8.44 -0.65 -10.80
C MET A 11 8.20 -0.38 -12.30
N ASP A 12 8.96 0.49 -12.98
CA ASP A 12 8.74 0.77 -14.41
C ASP A 12 8.97 -0.44 -15.34
N GLU A 13 9.98 -1.30 -15.08
CA GLU A 13 10.23 -2.48 -15.92
C GLU A 13 9.19 -3.59 -15.68
N VAL A 14 8.72 -3.75 -14.44
CA VAL A 14 7.60 -4.65 -14.10
C VAL A 14 6.30 -4.13 -14.74
N GLN A 15 6.07 -2.81 -14.71
CA GLN A 15 4.93 -2.16 -15.36
C GLN A 15 5.00 -2.22 -16.90
N LYS A 16 6.18 -2.18 -17.52
CA LYS A 16 6.34 -2.35 -18.98
C LYS A 16 6.08 -3.79 -19.43
N ILE A 17 6.58 -4.77 -18.68
CA ILE A 17 6.25 -6.20 -18.91
C ILE A 17 4.74 -6.39 -18.74
N PHE A 18 4.15 -5.77 -17.72
CA PHE A 18 2.71 -5.77 -17.43
C PHE A 18 1.87 -5.13 -18.55
N LEU A 19 2.21 -3.92 -19.05
CA LEU A 19 1.46 -3.25 -20.13
C LEU A 19 1.52 -4.03 -21.45
N LYS A 20 2.66 -4.68 -21.74
CA LYS A 20 2.79 -5.55 -22.93
C LYS A 20 1.85 -6.77 -22.83
N TYR A 21 1.65 -7.30 -21.63
CA TYR A 21 0.81 -8.48 -21.39
C TYR A 21 -0.69 -8.16 -21.25
N VAL A 22 -1.07 -6.97 -20.75
CA VAL A 22 -2.47 -6.51 -20.69
C VAL A 22 -3.09 -6.34 -22.09
N LYS A 23 -2.29 -5.92 -23.10
CA LYS A 23 -2.75 -5.96 -24.50
C LYS A 23 -3.06 -7.38 -24.99
N TYR A 24 -2.32 -8.37 -24.52
CA TYR A 24 -2.45 -9.77 -24.95
C TYR A 24 -3.66 -10.47 -24.32
N THR A 25 -4.01 -10.12 -23.09
CA THR A 25 -5.07 -10.80 -22.31
C THR A 25 -6.49 -10.23 -22.53
N ASN A 26 -6.63 -8.98 -23.00
CA ASN A 26 -7.93 -8.37 -23.32
C ASN A 26 -8.64 -8.99 -24.55
N LEU A 27 -7.97 -9.88 -25.30
CA LEU A 27 -8.60 -10.58 -26.42
C LEU A 27 -9.48 -11.78 -26.00
N ASN A 28 -9.38 -12.26 -24.75
CA ASN A 28 -9.85 -13.61 -24.38
C ASN A 28 -10.71 -13.72 -23.09
N ARG A 29 -11.36 -12.65 -22.61
CA ARG A 29 -12.18 -12.77 -21.38
C ARG A 29 -13.57 -12.13 -21.52
N LYS A 30 -14.42 -12.76 -22.32
CA LYS A 30 -15.87 -12.71 -22.15
C LYS A 30 -16.31 -14.02 -21.49
N LEU A 31 -17.33 -13.95 -20.60
CA LEU A 31 -18.01 -15.03 -19.85
C LEU A 31 -17.30 -15.38 -18.52
N SER A 32 -17.95 -15.46 -17.35
CA SER A 32 -19.36 -15.37 -16.94
C SER A 32 -19.42 -15.02 -15.43
N MET A 33 -20.44 -14.27 -15.00
CA MET A 33 -20.85 -14.14 -13.60
C MET A 33 -21.93 -15.18 -13.28
N SER A 34 -21.98 -15.68 -12.04
CA SER A 34 -23.26 -16.01 -11.39
C SER A 34 -23.13 -16.03 -9.85
N SER A 35 -24.19 -15.57 -9.21
CA SER A 35 -24.39 -15.32 -7.77
C SER A 35 -24.77 -16.57 -6.96
N ALA A 36 -24.65 -16.49 -5.63
CA ALA A 36 -25.52 -17.22 -4.71
C ALA A 36 -25.64 -16.51 -3.35
N ASN A 37 -26.74 -16.80 -2.67
CA ASN A 37 -27.47 -15.97 -1.72
C ASN A 37 -27.29 -16.43 -0.25
N THR A 38 -27.25 -15.44 0.66
CA THR A 38 -27.76 -15.32 2.06
C THR A 38 -27.88 -16.55 2.98
N GLN A 39 -27.36 -16.45 4.21
CA GLN A 39 -28.18 -16.47 5.46
C GLN A 39 -27.39 -16.08 6.73
N SER A 40 -28.14 -15.47 7.64
CA SER A 40 -27.76 -14.66 8.80
C SER A 40 -27.73 -15.44 10.11
N TYR A 41 -26.72 -15.19 10.95
CA TYR A 41 -26.76 -15.44 12.40
C TYR A 41 -26.16 -14.24 13.15
N SER A 42 -26.91 -13.74 14.13
CA SER A 42 -26.60 -12.60 14.97
C SER A 42 -25.82 -13.02 16.21
N TYR A 43 -24.55 -12.60 16.28
CA TYR A 43 -23.78 -12.38 17.50
C TYR A 43 -23.11 -11.02 17.29
N ASP A 44 -23.38 -10.06 18.17
CA ASP A 44 -22.86 -8.68 18.21
C ASP A 44 -21.88 -8.35 17.07
N ALA A 45 -22.45 -7.98 15.92
CA ALA A 45 -21.72 -7.93 14.67
C ALA A 45 -20.74 -6.75 14.68
N VAL A 46 -19.49 -7.02 15.06
CA VAL A 46 -18.36 -6.33 14.44
C VAL A 46 -18.53 -6.59 12.95
N THR A 47 -19.14 -5.63 12.26
CA THR A 47 -19.48 -5.76 10.86
C THR A 47 -18.15 -5.96 10.16
N SER A 48 -17.88 -7.18 9.69
CA SER A 48 -16.63 -7.44 8.99
C SER A 48 -16.56 -6.47 7.83
N PRO A 49 -15.45 -5.74 7.70
CA PRO A 49 -15.35 -4.70 6.69
C PRO A 49 -15.59 -5.29 5.30
N SER A 50 -16.18 -4.50 4.39
CA SER A 50 -16.42 -4.92 3.01
C SER A 50 -15.13 -5.10 2.19
N TRP A 51 -14.02 -4.57 2.70
CA TRP A 51 -12.68 -4.70 2.13
C TRP A 51 -11.96 -5.95 2.64
N GLN A 52 -11.00 -6.45 1.86
CA GLN A 52 -10.20 -7.65 2.18
C GLN A 52 -8.83 -7.31 2.76
N ILE A 53 -8.34 -6.09 2.52
CA ILE A 53 -7.08 -5.58 3.06
C ILE A 53 -7.11 -4.06 3.12
N GLU A 54 -6.58 -3.47 4.19
CA GLU A 54 -6.39 -2.03 4.32
C GLU A 54 -4.91 -1.69 4.09
N LEU A 55 -4.61 -0.90 3.07
CA LEU A 55 -3.26 -0.43 2.75
C LEU A 55 -3.01 0.93 3.40
N LEU A 56 -2.01 0.99 4.29
CA LEU A 56 -1.50 2.23 4.85
C LEU A 56 -0.43 2.80 3.91
N TYR A 57 -0.67 3.98 3.35
CA TYR A 57 0.24 4.61 2.40
C TYR A 57 0.51 6.07 2.74
N ASP A 58 1.64 6.57 2.24
CA ASP A 58 2.11 7.96 2.41
C ASP A 58 1.70 8.80 1.19
N GLY A 59 0.64 9.61 1.34
CA GLY A 59 0.07 10.44 0.28
C GLY A 59 0.98 11.57 -0.19
N GLU A 60 1.97 11.97 0.62
CA GLU A 60 2.97 12.97 0.26
C GLU A 60 4.19 12.37 -0.47
N CYS A 61 4.25 11.05 -0.64
CA CYS A 61 5.32 10.38 -1.37
C CYS A 61 4.92 10.15 -2.84
N PRO A 62 5.56 10.83 -3.82
CA PRO A 62 5.19 10.68 -5.23
C PRO A 62 5.40 9.26 -5.79
N LEU A 63 6.28 8.45 -5.21
CA LEU A 63 6.45 7.05 -5.61
C LEU A 63 5.34 6.17 -5.06
N CYS A 64 4.96 6.36 -3.79
CA CYS A 64 3.83 5.66 -3.19
C CYS A 64 2.54 5.97 -3.95
N MET A 65 2.31 7.24 -4.28
CA MET A 65 1.11 7.66 -5.01
C MET A 65 1.00 7.09 -6.42
N ARG A 66 2.12 6.87 -7.14
CA ARG A 66 2.07 6.18 -8.44
C ARG A 66 1.53 4.76 -8.30
N GLU A 67 1.96 4.04 -7.27
CA GLU A 67 1.50 2.69 -6.99
C GLU A 67 0.05 2.67 -6.50
N VAL A 68 -0.30 3.52 -5.54
CA VAL A 68 -1.67 3.62 -5.02
C VAL A 68 -2.66 3.94 -6.13
N ASN A 69 -2.35 4.90 -7.01
CA ASN A 69 -3.19 5.23 -8.17
C ASN A 69 -3.35 4.04 -9.13
N PHE A 70 -2.31 3.24 -9.33
CA PHE A 70 -2.38 2.04 -10.14
C PHE A 70 -3.27 0.98 -9.49
N LEU A 71 -3.10 0.74 -8.19
CA LEU A 71 -3.88 -0.22 -7.42
C LEU A 71 -5.37 0.17 -7.34
N GLN A 72 -5.69 1.45 -7.12
CA GLN A 72 -7.05 1.97 -7.13
C GLN A 72 -7.73 1.75 -8.50
N LYS A 73 -7.03 2.05 -9.60
CA LYS A 73 -7.53 1.77 -10.96
C LYS A 73 -7.80 0.28 -11.17
N ARG A 74 -6.97 -0.59 -10.59
CA ARG A 74 -7.10 -2.04 -10.72
C ARG A 74 -8.18 -2.64 -9.82
N ASP A 75 -8.40 -2.04 -8.65
CA ASP A 75 -9.55 -2.35 -7.80
C ASP A 75 -10.85 -2.03 -8.54
N ALA A 76 -10.85 -0.97 -9.34
CA ALA A 76 -11.94 -0.61 -10.26
C ALA A 76 -13.29 -0.42 -9.55
N GLY A 77 -13.26 0.13 -8.33
CA GLY A 77 -14.45 0.43 -7.53
C GLY A 77 -15.06 -0.79 -6.82
N ARG A 78 -14.38 -1.95 -6.84
CA ARG A 78 -14.84 -3.15 -6.10
C ARG A 78 -14.72 -2.98 -4.58
N GLY A 79 -13.87 -2.07 -4.11
CA GLY A 79 -13.67 -1.82 -2.70
C GLY A 79 -12.94 -2.95 -1.98
N LEU A 80 -12.12 -3.75 -2.69
CA LEU A 80 -11.41 -4.88 -2.08
C LEU A 80 -10.22 -4.42 -1.23
N VAL A 81 -9.67 -3.26 -1.55
CA VAL A 81 -8.56 -2.64 -0.83
C VAL A 81 -9.07 -1.33 -0.23
N ASN A 82 -9.01 -1.20 1.10
CA ASN A 82 -9.21 0.08 1.75
C ASN A 82 -7.89 0.87 1.70
N PHE A 83 -7.90 2.09 1.20
CA PHE A 83 -6.69 2.90 1.04
C PHE A 83 -6.68 4.01 2.09
N VAL A 84 -5.72 3.97 3.02
CA VAL A 84 -5.62 4.93 4.12
C VAL A 84 -4.34 5.75 3.99
N ASP A 85 -4.51 7.06 3.86
CA ASP A 85 -3.40 8.01 3.79
C ASP A 85 -2.91 8.36 5.20
N ILE A 86 -1.70 7.92 5.55
CA ILE A 86 -1.06 8.21 6.84
C ILE A 86 -0.61 9.67 6.93
N ALA A 87 -0.46 10.38 5.80
CA ALA A 87 -0.09 11.78 5.79
C ALA A 87 -1.26 12.70 6.19
N ASN A 88 -2.50 12.19 6.19
CA ASN A 88 -3.66 12.95 6.65
C ASN A 88 -3.48 13.40 8.11
N ASP A 89 -3.74 14.67 8.42
CA ASP A 89 -3.57 15.23 9.77
C ASP A 89 -4.48 14.55 10.81
N ASN A 90 -5.61 13.97 10.36
CA ASN A 90 -6.57 13.25 11.19
C ASN A 90 -6.31 11.72 11.25
N TYR A 91 -5.16 11.25 10.76
CA TYR A 91 -4.80 9.83 10.83
C TYR A 91 -4.79 9.34 12.28
N ASN A 92 -5.59 8.31 12.58
CA ASN A 92 -5.70 7.70 13.91
C ASN A 92 -5.08 6.28 13.92
N PRO A 93 -3.92 6.08 14.57
CA PRO A 93 -3.30 4.76 14.65
C PRO A 93 -4.20 3.66 15.24
N GLU A 94 -5.04 3.98 16.22
CA GLU A 94 -5.89 3.00 16.89
C GLU A 94 -6.93 2.39 15.94
N ALA A 95 -7.42 3.18 14.97
CA ALA A 95 -8.34 2.70 13.94
C ALA A 95 -7.65 1.83 12.87
N HIS A 96 -6.31 1.84 12.82
CA HIS A 96 -5.51 1.29 11.72
C HIS A 96 -4.46 0.30 12.26
N GLY A 97 -4.90 -0.61 13.12
CA GLY A 97 -4.06 -1.70 13.65
C GLY A 97 -2.97 -1.25 14.62
N GLY A 98 -3.08 -0.05 15.20
CA GLY A 98 -2.10 0.49 16.15
C GLY A 98 -0.81 0.98 15.49
N VAL A 99 -0.77 1.14 14.16
CA VAL A 99 0.43 1.58 13.45
C VAL A 99 0.54 3.11 13.53
N ASP A 100 1.46 3.60 14.35
CA ASP A 100 1.71 5.04 14.45
C ASP A 100 2.33 5.61 13.18
N TYR A 101 2.27 6.94 13.04
CA TYR A 101 2.76 7.65 11.85
C TYR A 101 4.24 7.39 11.56
N GLU A 102 5.11 7.40 12.57
CA GLU A 102 6.55 7.19 12.39
C GLU A 102 6.83 5.75 11.92
N THR A 103 6.17 4.76 12.53
CA THR A 103 6.25 3.35 12.12
C THR A 103 5.75 3.16 10.68
N ALA A 104 4.60 3.73 10.33
CA ALA A 104 4.03 3.66 8.97
C ALA A 104 4.90 4.38 7.93
N MET A 105 5.62 5.44 8.34
CA MET A 105 6.60 6.12 7.48
C MET A 105 7.89 5.32 7.28
N GLY A 106 8.26 4.45 8.21
CA GLY A 106 9.45 3.61 8.10
C GLY A 106 9.33 2.52 7.05
N ARG A 107 8.18 1.82 6.99
CA ARG A 107 7.94 0.67 6.11
C ARG A 107 6.48 0.61 5.70
N ILE A 108 6.18 -0.06 4.58
CA ILE A 108 4.79 -0.30 4.16
C ILE A 108 4.09 -1.26 5.13
N HIS A 109 2.84 -0.95 5.44
CA HIS A 109 1.98 -1.74 6.30
C HIS A 109 0.60 -1.94 5.66
N ALA A 110 -0.04 -3.04 6.01
CA ALA A 110 -1.44 -3.28 5.76
C ALA A 110 -2.10 -3.98 6.94
N VAL A 111 -3.41 -3.81 7.07
CA VAL A 111 -4.23 -4.43 8.11
C VAL A 111 -5.25 -5.36 7.44
N LEU A 112 -5.40 -6.58 7.96
CA LEU A 112 -6.43 -7.50 7.51
C LEU A 112 -7.75 -7.29 8.29
N PRO A 113 -8.89 -7.80 7.80
CA PRO A 113 -10.19 -7.65 8.47
C PRO A 113 -10.23 -8.19 9.91
N ASP A 114 -9.36 -9.14 10.23
CA ASP A 114 -9.21 -9.72 11.58
C ASP A 114 -8.26 -8.92 12.49
N GLY A 115 -7.73 -7.78 12.01
CA GLY A 115 -6.77 -6.94 12.71
C GLY A 115 -5.31 -7.36 12.52
N THR A 116 -5.01 -8.43 11.78
CA THR A 116 -3.64 -8.89 11.55
C THR A 116 -2.84 -7.84 10.78
N LEU A 117 -1.67 -7.47 11.32
CA LEU A 117 -0.71 -6.59 10.66
C LEU A 117 0.17 -7.34 9.66
N VAL A 118 0.25 -6.81 8.45
CA VAL A 118 1.11 -7.26 7.35
C VAL A 118 2.10 -6.16 7.01
N LYS A 119 3.35 -6.50 6.67
CA LYS A 119 4.42 -5.53 6.40
C LYS A 119 5.33 -5.93 5.24
N ASN A 120 6.16 -4.99 4.79
CA ASN A 120 7.16 -5.19 3.74
C ASN A 120 6.55 -5.75 2.43
N ILE A 121 7.27 -6.64 1.73
CA ILE A 121 6.85 -7.13 0.42
C ILE A 121 5.53 -7.90 0.50
N GLU A 122 5.23 -8.51 1.65
CA GLU A 122 4.02 -9.28 1.87
C GLU A 122 2.75 -8.46 1.63
N VAL A 123 2.78 -7.16 1.96
CA VAL A 123 1.68 -6.23 1.66
C VAL A 123 1.37 -6.23 0.16
N PHE A 124 2.40 -6.05 -0.67
CA PHE A 124 2.24 -6.07 -2.13
C PHE A 124 1.79 -7.45 -2.63
N ARG A 125 2.32 -8.55 -2.07
CA ARG A 125 1.88 -9.90 -2.46
C ARG A 125 0.37 -10.06 -2.29
N ARG A 126 -0.14 -9.73 -1.11
CA ARG A 126 -1.55 -9.92 -0.75
C ARG A 126 -2.45 -9.00 -1.58
N ILE A 127 -2.09 -7.72 -1.72
CA ILE A 127 -2.86 -6.78 -2.53
C ILE A 127 -2.90 -7.23 -3.99
N TYR A 128 -1.77 -7.61 -4.58
CA TYR A 128 -1.74 -8.08 -5.97
C TYR A 128 -2.53 -9.38 -6.12
N GLU A 129 -2.49 -10.29 -5.16
CA GLU A 129 -3.29 -11.52 -5.16
C GLU A 129 -4.80 -11.21 -5.13
N ILE A 130 -5.25 -10.37 -4.20
CA ILE A 130 -6.64 -9.89 -4.08
C ILE A 130 -7.12 -9.20 -5.37
N LEU A 131 -6.25 -8.42 -6.00
CA LEU A 131 -6.56 -7.73 -7.25
C LEU A 131 -6.43 -8.61 -8.50
N GLY A 132 -6.10 -9.90 -8.36
CA GLY A 132 -6.02 -10.87 -9.47
C GLY A 132 -4.73 -10.77 -10.30
N MET A 133 -3.65 -10.30 -9.69
CA MET A 133 -2.30 -10.13 -10.26
C MET A 133 -1.23 -10.87 -9.44
N GLY A 134 -1.62 -11.84 -8.61
CA GLY A 134 -0.70 -12.55 -7.70
C GLY A 134 0.48 -13.26 -8.37
N TRP A 135 0.38 -13.55 -9.67
CA TRP A 135 1.46 -14.13 -10.47
C TRP A 135 2.73 -13.25 -10.51
N VAL A 136 2.57 -11.91 -10.40
CA VAL A 136 3.69 -10.94 -10.40
C VAL A 136 4.68 -11.23 -9.28
N TYR A 137 4.18 -11.64 -8.12
CA TYR A 137 5.00 -11.94 -6.93
C TYR A 137 5.21 -13.44 -6.72
N SER A 138 4.82 -14.31 -7.65
CA SER A 138 4.87 -15.77 -7.47
C SER A 138 6.27 -16.29 -7.08
N LEU A 139 7.33 -15.71 -7.64
CA LEU A 139 8.72 -16.11 -7.33
C LEU A 139 9.16 -15.75 -5.91
N THR A 140 8.71 -14.61 -5.37
CA THR A 140 9.12 -14.18 -4.03
C THR A 140 8.43 -14.99 -2.92
N LYS A 141 7.54 -15.94 -3.26
CA LYS A 141 6.82 -16.84 -2.33
C LYS A 141 7.77 -17.91 -1.79
N LEU A 142 8.89 -18.14 -2.49
CA LEU A 142 9.97 -19.02 -2.04
C LEU A 142 10.75 -18.36 -0.89
N PRO A 143 11.01 -19.06 0.23
CA PRO A 143 11.50 -18.45 1.47
C PRO A 143 12.83 -17.72 1.30
N VAL A 144 13.77 -18.29 0.53
CA VAL A 144 15.08 -17.67 0.26
C VAL A 144 14.94 -16.41 -0.59
N ILE A 145 14.15 -16.47 -1.66
CA ILE A 145 13.94 -15.33 -2.56
C ILE A 145 13.15 -14.23 -1.84
N GLY A 146 12.15 -14.61 -1.04
CA GLY A 146 11.36 -13.71 -0.20
C GLY A 146 12.26 -12.95 0.78
N ALA A 147 13.13 -13.64 1.51
CA ALA A 147 14.07 -13.00 2.43
C ALA A 147 15.00 -11.99 1.74
N ILE A 148 15.53 -12.33 0.56
CA ILE A 148 16.36 -11.42 -0.24
C ILE A 148 15.54 -10.20 -0.69
N ALA A 149 14.30 -10.43 -1.15
CA ALA A 149 13.44 -9.35 -1.60
C ALA A 149 13.06 -8.39 -0.46
N ASP A 150 12.78 -8.91 0.74
CA ASP A 150 12.52 -8.11 1.93
C ASP A 150 13.73 -7.30 2.38
N PHE A 151 14.93 -7.89 2.28
CA PHE A 151 16.17 -7.18 2.55
C PHE A 151 16.38 -6.01 1.58
N LEU A 152 16.24 -6.26 0.28
CA LEU A 152 16.34 -5.22 -0.75
C LEU A 152 15.26 -4.13 -0.58
N TYR A 153 14.04 -4.51 -0.21
CA TYR A 153 12.97 -3.58 0.11
C TYR A 153 13.34 -2.69 1.30
N GLY A 154 13.94 -3.24 2.36
CA GLY A 154 14.39 -2.45 3.51
C GLY A 154 15.42 -1.36 3.14
N ILE A 155 16.36 -1.69 2.25
CA ILE A 155 17.32 -0.70 1.72
C ILE A 155 16.59 0.41 0.97
N TRP A 156 15.68 0.04 0.06
CA TRP A 156 14.90 1.00 -0.70
C TRP A 156 14.06 1.90 0.20
N ALA A 157 13.37 1.34 1.20
CA ALA A 157 12.53 2.07 2.13
C ALA A 157 13.32 3.18 2.85
N ASN A 158 14.56 2.90 3.27
CA ASN A 158 15.45 3.87 3.90
C ASN A 158 15.90 4.99 2.94
N TRP A 159 16.02 4.68 1.65
CA TRP A 159 16.51 5.63 0.63
C TRP A 159 15.37 6.40 -0.05
N ARG A 160 14.10 5.98 0.12
CA ARG A 160 12.95 6.51 -0.61
C ARG A 160 12.80 8.03 -0.46
N LEU A 161 13.04 8.56 0.74
CA LEU A 161 12.92 9.99 1.02
C LEU A 161 13.98 10.78 0.23
N ALA A 162 15.24 10.36 0.29
CA ALA A 162 16.32 11.01 -0.45
C ALA A 162 16.11 10.92 -1.98
N VAL A 163 15.67 9.77 -2.48
CA VAL A 163 15.43 9.56 -3.92
C VAL A 163 14.26 10.42 -4.45
N THR A 164 13.27 10.68 -3.60
CA THR A 164 12.12 11.53 -3.92
C THR A 164 12.35 13.02 -3.64
N GLY A 165 13.54 13.39 -3.16
CA GLY A 165 13.88 14.78 -2.82
C GLY A 165 13.18 15.29 -1.56
N ARG A 166 12.68 14.37 -0.72
CA ARG A 166 12.01 14.71 0.55
C ARG A 166 13.04 14.87 1.68
N PRO A 167 12.70 15.66 2.72
CA PRO A 167 13.49 15.73 3.93
C PRO A 167 13.67 14.35 4.59
N ASN A 168 14.64 14.23 5.50
CA ASN A 168 14.78 13.02 6.30
C ASN A 168 13.57 12.82 7.23
N LEU A 169 13.40 11.59 7.72
CA LEU A 169 12.25 11.21 8.53
C LEU A 169 12.06 12.08 9.78
N LYS A 170 13.16 12.41 10.48
CA LYS A 170 13.12 13.26 11.67
C LYS A 170 12.54 14.65 11.37
N THR A 171 12.99 15.26 10.27
CA THR A 171 12.46 16.56 9.83
C THR A 171 10.97 16.48 9.50
N ILE A 172 10.53 15.43 8.80
CA ILE A 172 9.11 15.22 8.47
C ILE A 172 8.26 15.10 9.74
N ILE A 173 8.71 14.31 10.72
CA ILE A 173 8.00 14.11 11.99
C ILE A 173 7.88 15.44 12.74
N THR A 174 8.97 16.20 12.86
CA THR A 174 8.95 17.51 13.52
C THR A 174 8.02 18.50 12.82
N GLN A 175 8.06 18.57 11.49
CA GLN A 175 7.17 19.42 10.70
C GLN A 175 5.70 19.04 10.90
N ARG A 176 5.38 17.73 10.91
CA ARG A 176 4.04 17.24 11.19
C ARG A 176 3.55 17.62 12.58
N GLN A 177 4.37 17.42 13.61
CA GLN A 177 4.03 17.78 14.99
C GLN A 177 3.76 19.28 15.13
N GLN A 178 4.60 20.12 14.52
CA GLN A 178 4.39 21.58 14.48
C GLN A 178 3.08 21.95 13.79
N LYS A 179 2.79 21.33 12.64
CA LYS A 179 1.55 21.56 11.88
C LYS A 179 0.31 21.18 12.71
N ILE A 180 0.30 20.01 13.33
CA ILE A 180 -0.81 19.53 14.16
C ILE A 180 -1.02 20.47 15.36
N ALA A 181 0.04 20.82 16.08
CA ALA A 181 -0.06 21.77 17.20
C ALA A 181 -0.65 23.11 16.76
N CYS A 182 -0.22 23.62 15.60
CA CYS A 182 -0.72 24.87 15.06
C CYS A 182 -2.22 24.83 14.72
N ASN A 183 -2.67 23.72 14.13
CA ASN A 183 -4.07 23.50 13.77
C ASN A 183 -4.97 23.41 15.00
N THR A 184 -4.50 22.74 16.06
CA THR A 184 -5.26 22.61 17.32
C THR A 184 -5.36 23.94 18.07
N GLU A 185 -4.32 24.76 18.01
CA GLU A 185 -4.23 26.00 18.79
C GLU A 185 -4.67 27.26 18.01
N GLY A 186 -4.98 27.13 16.72
CA GLY A 186 -5.41 28.24 15.85
C GLY A 186 -4.35 29.33 15.65
N ARG A 187 -3.06 29.01 15.83
CA ARG A 187 -1.96 30.01 15.92
C ARG A 187 -1.22 30.27 14.61
N CYS A 188 -1.52 29.56 13.53
CA CYS A 188 -0.85 29.76 12.24
C CYS A 188 -1.44 30.99 11.55
N ARG A 189 -0.61 32.04 11.41
CA ARG A 189 -0.87 33.22 10.57
C ARG A 189 -0.05 33.14 9.30
#